data_AF-A0A7T8KM17-F1
#
_entry.id   AF-A0A7T8KM17-F1
#
_cell.length_a   1.000
_cell.length_b   1.000
_cell.length_c   1.000
_cell.angle_alpha   90.00
_cell.angle_beta   90.00
_cell.angle_gamma   90.00
#
_symmetry.space_group_name_H-M   'P 1'
#
loop_
_entity.id
_entity.type
_entity.pdbx_description
1 polymer ?
#
loop_
_entity_poly.entity_id
_entity_poly.type
_entity_poly.pdbx_seq_one_letter_code
_entity_poly.pdbx_strand_id
1 'polypeptide(L)' 'MEGEKRHAMLTSFRAGMSRKEVIEFFNYPKSTVYDQWKAWNSFKKNDAHRKKRFSVPGGHQDRRVCR' A
#
# COMPACT_ATOMS: atom_id res chain seq x y z
N MET A 1 23.21 3.73 3.27
CA MET A 1 22.55 5.06 3.26
C MET A 1 21.45 5.22 2.19
N GLU A 2 21.41 4.46 1.08
CA GLU A 2 20.36 4.61 0.04
C GLU A 2 18.97 4.10 0.47
N GLY A 3 18.91 3.00 1.24
CA GLY A 3 17.66 2.37 1.66
C GLY A 3 16.87 3.18 2.68
N GLU A 4 17.57 3.92 3.55
CA GLU A 4 16.96 4.71 4.62
C GLU A 4 16.17 5.91 4.06
N LYS A 5 16.70 6.56 3.03
CA LYS A 5 16.03 7.69 2.38
C LYS A 5 14.77 7.26 1.63
N ARG A 6 14.79 6.09 0.98
CA ARG A 6 13.59 5.50 0.36
C ARG A 6 12.54 5.17 1.41
N HIS A 7 12.95 4.62 2.55
CA HIS A 7 12.03 4.32 3.64
C HIS A 7 11.38 5.61 4.18
N ALA A 8 12.17 6.65 4.44
CA ALA A 8 11.66 7.95 4.91
C ALA A 8 10.67 8.60 3.92
N MET A 9 10.94 8.49 2.61
CA MET A 9 10.01 8.95 1.56
C MET A 9 8.67 8.21 1.63
N LEU A 10 8.69 6.89 1.78
CA LEU A 10 7.47 6.07 1.90
C LEU A 10 6.70 6.38 3.19
N THR A 11 7.40 6.61 4.30
CA THR A 11 6.77 7.06 5.56
C THR A 11 6.05 8.40 5.38
N SER A 12 6.64 9.33 4.62
CA SER A 12 6.06 10.64 4.32
C SER A 12 4.78 10.52 3.49
N PHE A 13 4.76 9.65 2.47
CA PHE A 13 3.52 9.36 1.72
C PHE A 13 2.45 8.71 2.59
N ARG A 14 2.85 7.85 3.53
CA ARG A 14 1.93 7.21 4.47
C ARG A 14 1.33 8.21 5.47
N ALA A 15 2.08 9.24 5.84
CA ALA A 15 1.63 10.36 6.67
C ALA A 15 0.71 11.35 5.94
N GLY A 16 0.55 11.21 4.61
CA GLY A 16 -0.33 12.06 3.82
C GLY A 16 0.33 13.30 3.22
N MET A 17 1.66 13.42 3.27
CA MET A 17 2.36 14.54 2.62
C MET A 17 2.15 14.52 1.11
N SER A 18 2.08 15.71 0.51
CA SER A 18 1.94 15.84 -0.94
C SER A 18 3.26 15.50 -1.64
N ARG A 19 3.15 15.06 -2.91
CA ARG A 19 4.31 14.76 -3.75
C ARG A 19 5.27 15.95 -3.86
N LYS A 20 4.73 17.17 -3.91
CA LYS A 20 5.52 18.40 -4.04
C LYS A 20 6.37 18.64 -2.78
N GLU A 21 5.77 18.53 -1.60
CA GLU A 21 6.50 18.65 -0.33
C GLU A 21 7.59 17.60 -0.19
N VAL A 22 7.34 16.36 -0.63
CA VAL A 22 8.35 15.29 -0.61
C VAL A 22 9.52 15.59 -1.56
N ILE A 23 9.25 16.17 -2.74
CA ILE A 23 10.31 16.61 -3.67
C ILE A 23 11.15 17.71 -3.03
N GLU A 24 10.51 18.72 -2.45
CA GLU A 24 11.19 19.87 -1.83
C GLU A 24 12.00 19.46 -0.59
N PHE A 25 11.46 18.58 0.25
CA PHE A 25 12.08 18.17 1.50
C PHE A 25 13.28 17.23 1.31
N PHE A 26 13.15 16.23 0.42
CA PHE A 26 14.20 15.23 0.21
C PHE A 26 15.12 15.54 -0.97
N ASN A 27 14.82 16.60 -1.73
CA ASN A 27 15.55 17.03 -2.94
C ASN A 27 15.79 15.89 -3.94
N TYR A 28 14.78 15.05 -4.13
CA TYR A 28 14.81 13.96 -5.10
C TYR A 28 14.35 14.43 -6.50
N PRO A 29 14.83 13.78 -7.57
CA PRO A 29 14.29 14.00 -8.90
C PRO A 29 12.79 13.71 -8.94
N LYS A 30 12.04 14.58 -9.63
CA LYS A 30 10.59 14.40 -9.82
C LYS A 30 10.23 13.02 -10.33
N SER A 31 10.99 12.48 -11.29
CA SER A 31 10.78 11.15 -11.86
C SER A 31 10.80 10.06 -10.78
N THR A 32 11.83 10.05 -9.94
CA THR A 32 11.99 9.09 -8.84
C THR A 32 10.83 9.13 -7.86
N VAL A 33 10.42 10.33 -7.42
CA VAL A 33 9.30 10.49 -6.48
C VAL A 33 7.99 9.97 -7.07
N TYR A 34 7.73 10.26 -8.35
CA TYR A 34 6.53 9.78 -9.03
C TYR A 34 6.51 8.26 -9.25
N ASP A 35 7.65 7.64 -9.57
CA ASP A 35 7.73 6.18 -9.69
C ASP A 35 7.52 5.48 -8.34
N GLN A 36 8.13 5.99 -7.27
CA GLN A 36 7.90 5.45 -5.92
C GLN A 36 6.45 5.60 -5.47
N TRP A 37 5.81 6.74 -5.79
CA TRP A 37 4.40 6.98 -5.47
C TRP A 37 3.45 6.05 -6.24
N LYS A 38 3.71 5.80 -7.54
CA LYS A 38 2.95 4.82 -8.33
C LYS A 38 3.08 3.41 -7.75
N ALA A 39 4.30 2.98 -7.42
CA ALA A 39 4.55 1.68 -6.81
C ALA A 39 3.81 1.52 -5.47
N TRP A 40 3.86 2.55 -4.62
CA TRP A 40 3.14 2.58 -3.34
C TRP A 40 1.62 2.46 -3.49
N ASN A 41 1.03 3.18 -4.45
CA ASN A 41 -0.41 3.09 -4.73
C ASN A 41 -0.82 1.72 -5.30
N SER A 42 0.03 1.12 -6.14
CA SER A 42 -0.20 -0.24 -6.66
C SER A 42 -0.20 -1.28 -5.52
N PHE A 43 0.69 -1.10 -4.55
CA PHE A 43 0.74 -1.93 -3.35
C PHE A 43 -0.52 -1.77 -2.48
N LYS A 44 -0.95 -0.52 -2.19
CA LYS A 44 -2.20 -0.27 -1.43
C LYS A 44 -3.43 -0.90 -2.10
N LYS A 45 -3.53 -0.85 -3.43
CA LYS A 45 -4.64 -1.47 -4.17
C LYS A 45 -4.64 -2.99 -4.02
N ASN A 46 -3.48 -3.63 -4.08
CA ASN A 46 -3.36 -5.08 -3.86
C ASN A 46 -3.68 -5.49 -2.41
N ASP A 47 -3.24 -4.71 -1.42
CA ASP A 47 -3.60 -4.97 0.00
C ASP A 47 -5.09 -4.81 0.27
N ALA A 48 -5.72 -3.79 -0.32
CA ALA A 48 -7.17 -3.62 -0.27
C ALA A 48 -7.90 -4.81 -0.95
N HIS A 49 -7.35 -5.31 -2.06
CA HIS A 49 -7.93 -6.46 -2.76
C HIS A 49 -7.75 -7.78 -1.99
N ARG A 50 -6.61 -7.95 -1.30
CA ARG A 50 -6.33 -9.07 -0.41
C ARG A 50 -7.31 -9.09 0.77
N LYS A 51 -7.59 -7.95 1.40
CA LYS A 51 -8.60 -7.88 2.49
C LYS A 51 -10.01 -8.24 2.01
N LYS A 52 -10.35 -7.95 0.75
CA LYS A 52 -11.63 -8.33 0.16
C LYS A 52 -11.79 -9.83 -0.08
N ARG A 53 -10.69 -10.58 -0.28
CA ARG A 53 -10.70 -12.04 -0.48
C ARG A 53 -10.89 -12.85 0.81
N PHE A 54 -10.66 -12.27 1.99
CA PHE A 54 -10.86 -12.94 3.28
C PHE A 54 -12.23 -12.65 3.92
N SER A 55 -13.07 -11.83 3.28
CA SER A 55 -14.49 -11.72 3.65
C SER A 55 -15.25 -12.85 2.97
N VAL A 56 -15.16 -14.06 3.52
CA VAL A 56 -15.99 -15.20 3.15
C VAL A 56 -17.42 -14.90 3.60
N PRO A 57 -18.42 -14.78 2.72
CA PRO A 57 -19.81 -14.80 3.15
C PRO A 57 -20.22 -16.26 3.36
N GLY A 58 -20.63 -16.58 4.58
CA GLY A 58 -21.40 -17.80 4.85
C GLY A 58 -20.56 -19.06 5.04
N GLY A 59 -20.08 -19.26 6.27
CA GLY A 59 -19.98 -20.61 6.80
C GLY A 59 -21.38 -21.20 6.91
N HIS A 60 -21.81 -21.97 5.91
CA HIS A 60 -22.86 -22.97 6.06
C HIS A 60 -22.18 -24.33 5.91
N GLN A 61 -21.59 -24.83 7.00
CA GLN A 61 -21.34 -26.26 7.10
C GLN A 61 -22.71 -26.88 7.32
N ASP A 62 -23.27 -27.42 6.24
CA ASP A 62 -24.45 -28.26 6.26
C ASP A 62 -24.13 -29.49 7.12
N ARG A 63 -24.37 -29.39 8.43
CA ARG A 63 -24.49 -30.55 9.30
C ARG A 63 -25.80 -31.22 8.95
N ARG A 64 -25.83 -32.05 7.92
CA ARG A 64 -26.82 -33.11 7.75
C ARG A 64 -26.32 -34.16 6.77
N VAL A 65 -25.51 -35.08 7.28
CA VAL A 65 -25.74 -36.50 7.04
C VAL A 65 -25.74 -37.17 8.41
N CYS A 66 -26.90 -37.08 9.07
CA CYS A 66 -27.27 -38.07 10.06
C CYS A 66 -27.75 -39.30 9.30
N ARG A 67 -27.11 -40.44 9.61
CA ARG A 67 -27.63 -41.81 9.50
C ARG A 67 -27.56 -42.49 8.13
#